data_AF-A0A9P5VRJ1-F1
#
_entry.id   AF-A0A9P5VRJ1-F1
#
_cell.length_a   1.000
_cell.length_b   1.000
_cell.length_c   1.000
_cell.angle_alpha   90.00
_cell.angle_beta   90.00
_cell.angle_gamma   90.00
#
_symmetry.space_group_name_H-M   'P 1'
#
loop_
_entity.id
_entity.type
_entity.pdbx_description
1 polymer ?
#
loop_
_entity_poly.entity_id
_entity_poly.type
_entity_poly.pdbx_seq_one_letter_code
_entity_poly.pdbx_strand_id
1 'polypeptide(L)' 'MPFKLTTDGSGVGISAILTQDFRTKDGRMVDHPIAYASRALTRPERNYSATHIEGLAV' A
#
# COMPACT_ATOMS: atom_id res chain seq x y z
N MET A 1 -2.63 -8.83 16.58
CA MET A 1 -2.39 -7.40 16.29
C MET A 1 -3.16 -7.05 15.02
N PRO A 2 -3.67 -5.83 14.85
CA PRO A 2 -4.44 -5.45 13.66
C PRO A 2 -3.55 -5.47 12.41
N PHE A 3 -4.17 -5.68 11.25
CA PHE A 3 -3.52 -5.45 9.95
C PHE A 3 -3.49 -3.95 9.66
N LYS A 4 -2.42 -3.50 9.00
CA LYS A 4 -2.22 -2.14 8.51
C LYS A 4 -2.02 -2.20 6.99
N LEU A 5 -2.80 -1.44 6.24
CA LEU A 5 -2.63 -1.30 4.80
C LEU A 5 -2.05 0.09 4.53
N THR A 6 -0.88 0.15 3.92
CA THR A 6 -0.27 1.40 3.44
C THR A 6 -0.39 1.42 1.93
N THR A 7 -1.00 2.47 1.39
CA THR A 7 -1.22 2.64 -0.05
C THR A 7 -0.49 3.88 -0.54
N ASP A 8 -0.12 3.88 -1.82
CA ASP A 8 0.50 5.02 -2.50
C ASP A 8 0.11 5.02 -3.98
N GLY A 9 0.00 6.22 -4.55
CA GLY A 9 -0.44 6.43 -5.91
C GLY A 9 0.48 7.37 -6.68
N SER A 10 0.80 7.01 -7.93
CA SER A 10 1.62 7.83 -8.83
C SER A 10 0.99 7.93 -10.22
N GLY A 11 1.50 8.84 -11.05
CA GLY A 11 1.07 8.95 -12.46
C GLY A 11 1.40 7.72 -13.33
N VAL A 12 2.08 6.70 -12.78
CA VAL A 12 2.46 5.48 -13.51
C VAL A 12 1.71 4.25 -12.99
N GLY A 13 1.43 4.19 -11.68
CA GLY A 13 0.82 3.03 -11.03
C GLY A 13 0.41 3.32 -9.59
N ILE A 14 -0.29 2.35 -9.01
CA ILE A 14 -0.68 2.32 -7.59
C ILE A 14 -0.01 1.15 -6.89
N SER A 15 0.22 1.28 -5.60
CA SER A 15 0.86 0.26 -4.78
C SER A 15 0.25 0.16 -3.39
N ALA A 16 0.41 -1.01 -2.77
CA ALA A 16 0.01 -1.26 -1.41
C ALA A 16 0.96 -2.24 -0.71
N ILE A 17 1.18 -2.01 0.58
CA ILE A 17 1.91 -2.90 1.50
C ILE A 17 0.93 -3.30 2.61
N LEU A 18 0.66 -4.60 2.72
CA LEU A 18 -0.04 -5.16 3.86
C LEU A 18 0.99 -5.48 4.94
N THR A 19 0.83 -4.87 6.11
CA THR A 19 1.67 -5.11 7.27
C THR A 19 0.87 -5.56 8.48
N GLN A 20 1.55 -6.24 9.40
CA GLN A 20 1.00 -6.59 10.71
C GLN A 20 2.13 -6.54 11.74
N ASP A 21 1.83 -5.97 12.88
CA ASP A 21 2.79 -5.97 13.98
C ASP A 21 2.99 -7.39 14.50
N PHE A 22 4.24 -7.74 14.82
CA PHE A 22 4.62 -8.97 15.50
C PHE A 22 5.58 -8.68 16.64
N ARG A 23 5.55 -9.56 17.64
CA ARG A 23 6.52 -9.53 18.73
C ARG A 23 7.67 -10.47 18.39
N THR A 24 8.88 -9.94 18.32
CA THR A 24 10.10 -10.75 18.17
C THR A 24 10.40 -11.56 19.43
N LYS A 25 11.32 -12.52 19.32
CA LYS A 25 11.76 -13.36 20.47
C LYS A 25 12.36 -12.54 21.62
N ASP A 26 12.99 -11.40 21.33
CA ASP A 26 13.53 -10.43 22.31
C ASP A 26 12.48 -9.41 22.81
N GLY A 27 11.20 -9.63 22.50
CA GLY A 27 10.08 -8.86 23.04
C GLY A 27 9.79 -7.54 22.32
N ARG A 28 10.52 -7.21 21.25
CA ARG A 28 10.33 -5.98 20.47
C ARG A 28 9.12 -6.10 19.56
N MET A 29 8.44 -4.97 19.39
CA MET A 29 7.37 -4.81 18.43
C MET A 29 7.97 -4.38 17.10
N VAL A 30 7.60 -5.07 16.03
CA VAL A 30 8.12 -4.82 14.68
C VAL A 30 6.99 -4.92 13.68
N ASP A 31 7.03 -4.03 12.68
CA ASP A 31 6.06 -3.99 11.61
C ASP A 31 6.45 -4.99 10.52
N HIS A 32 5.70 -6.09 10.34
CA HIS A 32 6.02 -7.11 9.32
C HIS A 32 5.30 -6.82 8.02
N PRO A 33 6.00 -6.72 6.89
CA PRO A 33 5.36 -6.89 5.59
C PRO A 33 4.87 -8.33 5.42
N ILE A 34 3.60 -8.49 5.06
CA ILE A 34 2.97 -9.78 4.77
C ILE A 34 2.77 -9.95 3.28
N ALA A 35 2.34 -8.89 2.60
CA ALA A 35 2.05 -8.93 1.18
C ALA A 35 2.32 -7.56 0.53
N TYR A 36 2.60 -7.62 -0.76
CA TYR A 36 2.76 -6.47 -1.63
C TYR A 36 1.77 -6.60 -2.78
N ALA A 37 1.09 -5.50 -3.13
CA ALA A 37 0.25 -5.43 -4.31
C ALA A 37 0.62 -4.18 -5.10
N SER A 38 0.68 -4.30 -6.43
CA SER A 38 0.89 -3.14 -7.30
C SER A 38 0.31 -3.40 -8.67
N ARG A 39 -0.08 -2.33 -9.36
CA ARG A 39 -0.44 -2.38 -10.78
C ARG A 39 -0.13 -1.07 -11.47
N ALA A 40 0.16 -1.16 -12.77
CA ALA A 40 0.22 0.02 -13.63
C ALA A 40 -1.18 0.64 -13.79
N LEU A 41 -1.22 1.96 -13.96
CA LEU A 41 -2.44 2.65 -14.37
C LEU A 41 -2.78 2.26 -15.81
N THR A 42 -4.06 1.99 -16.04
CA THR A 42 -4.62 1.88 -17.39
C THR A 42 -4.55 3.22 -18.10
N ARG A 43 -4.70 3.21 -19.43
CA ARG A 43 -4.63 4.44 -20.24
C ARG A 43 -5.62 5.53 -19.77
N PRO A 44 -6.87 5.23 -19.40
CA PRO A 44 -7.78 6.23 -18.85
C PRO A 44 -7.36 6.75 -17.47
N GLU A 45 -6.92 5.87 -16.56
CA GLU A 45 -6.57 6.22 -15.18
C GLU A 45 -5.38 7.17 -15.10
N ARG A 46 -4.47 7.17 -16.09
CA ARG A 46 -3.36 8.13 -16.16
C ARG A 46 -3.81 9.59 -16.30
N ASN A 47 -5.07 9.84 -16.65
CA ASN A 47 -5.64 11.19 -16.74
C ASN A 47 -6.29 11.65 -15.42
N TYR A 48 -6.30 10.80 -14.39
CA TYR A 48 -6.86 11.16 -13.10
C TYR A 48 -6.02 12.24 -12.41
N SER A 49 -6.69 13.13 -11.67
CA SER A 49 -6.00 14.06 -10.79
C SER A 49 -5.33 13.29 -9.64
N ALA A 50 -4.35 13.90 -8.98
CA ALA A 50 -3.65 13.29 -7.85
C ALA A 50 -4.63 12.72 -6.81
N THR A 51 -5.64 13.50 -6.39
CA THR A 51 -6.67 13.05 -5.44
C THR A 51 -7.44 11.81 -5.90
N HIS A 52 -7.74 11.69 -7.19
CA HIS A 52 -8.40 10.49 -7.73
C HIS A 52 -7.46 9.29 -7.77
N ILE A 53 -6.17 9.50 -8.02
CA ILE A 53 -5.16 8.44 -7.97
C ILE A 53 -5.00 7.92 -6.53
N GLU A 54 -4.94 8.82 -5.54
CA GLU A 54 -4.93 8.43 -4.11
C GLU A 54 -6.18 7.61 -3.75
N GLY A 55 -7.36 8.04 -4.22
CA GLY A 55 -8.60 7.30 -4.00
C GLY A 55 -8.65 5.94 -4.71
N LEU A 56 -7.97 5.80 -5.85
CA LEU A 56 -7.86 4.53 -6.59
C LEU A 56 -6.88 3.54 -5.93
N ALA A 57 -5.92 4.04 -5.13
CA ALA A 57 -4.92 3.22 -4.47
C ALA A 57 -5.45 2.46 -3.25
N VAL A 58 -6.63 2.83 -2.73
CA VAL A 58 -7.31 2.25 -1.55
C VAL A 58 -8.36 1.22 -1.98
#